data_AF-A0A0Q9T996-F1
#
_entry.id   AF-A0A0Q9T996-F1
#
_cell.length_a   1.000
_cell.length_b   1.000
_cell.length_c   1.000
_cell.angle_alpha   90.00
_cell.angle_beta   90.00
_cell.angle_gamma   90.00
#
_symmetry.space_group_name_H-M   'P 1'
#
loop_
_entity.id
_entity.type
_entity.pdbx_description
1 polymer ?
#
loop_
_entity_poly.entity_id
_entity_poly.type
_entity_poly.pdbx_seq_one_letter_code
_entity_poly.pdbx_strand_id
1 'polypeptide(L)' 'MRGMNQQHTDEPGTDGTDGTTGVAEVDAVLASLDGLADLPVAEHVAVFEQAHERLRRALDAPSG' A
#
# COMPACT_ATOMS: atom_id res chain seq x y z
N MET A 1 -35.09 -21.68 0.36
CA MET A 1 -33.76 -21.87 -0.25
C MET A 1 -33.28 -20.51 -0.76
N ARG A 2 -32.31 -19.90 -0.08
CA ARG A 2 -31.77 -18.55 -0.36
C ARG A 2 -30.77 -18.68 -1.52
N GLY A 3 -31.17 -18.21 -2.70
CA GLY A 3 -30.36 -18.24 -3.92
C GLY A 3 -29.19 -17.26 -3.86
N MET A 4 -28.05 -17.74 -4.34
CA MET A 4 -26.77 -17.06 -4.45
C MET A 4 -26.88 -15.85 -5.39
N ASN A 5 -27.05 -14.65 -4.86
CA ASN A 5 -26.76 -13.42 -5.59
C ASN A 5 -26.06 -12.45 -4.63
N GLN A 6 -24.80 -12.77 -4.34
CA GLN A 6 -23.87 -11.82 -3.74
C GLN A 6 -23.57 -10.77 -4.83
N GLN A 7 -24.49 -9.83 -4.97
CA GLN A 7 -24.20 -8.57 -5.63
C GLN A 7 -23.10 -7.94 -4.78
N HIS A 8 -21.85 -8.08 -5.23
CA HIS A 8 -20.74 -7.29 -4.72
C HIS A 8 -21.09 -5.87 -5.14
N THR A 9 -21.79 -5.16 -4.26
CA THR A 9 -22.05 -3.73 -4.42
C THR A 9 -20.69 -3.09 -4.64
N ASP A 10 -20.57 -2.30 -5.70
CA ASP A 10 -19.50 -1.32 -5.88
C ASP A 10 -19.65 -0.31 -4.73
N GLU A 11 -19.25 -0.73 -3.53
CA GLU A 11 -18.96 0.22 -2.46
C GLU A 11 -17.78 1.03 -3.00
N PRO A 12 -17.82 2.37 -2.94
CA PRO A 12 -16.65 3.16 -3.29
C PRO A 12 -15.54 2.64 -2.40
N GLY A 13 -14.60 1.90 -2.98
CA GLY A 13 -13.47 1.35 -2.25
C GLY A 13 -12.87 2.52 -1.51
N THR A 14 -12.96 2.51 -0.18
CA THR A 14 -12.28 3.49 0.65
C THR A 14 -10.83 3.39 0.23
N ASP A 15 -10.36 4.40 -0.50
CA ASP A 15 -8.97 4.62 -0.88
C ASP A 15 -8.12 4.21 0.33
N GLY A 16 -7.33 3.17 0.17
CA GLY A 16 -6.66 2.45 1.26
C GLY A 16 -5.50 3.23 1.88
N THR A 17 -5.68 4.51 2.20
CA THR A 17 -4.70 5.41 2.81
C THR A 17 -4.84 5.52 4.34
N ASP A 18 -5.89 4.94 4.94
CA ASP A 18 -6.11 5.00 6.39
C ASP A 18 -5.24 4.00 7.21
N GLY A 19 -4.43 3.19 6.53
CA GLY A 19 -3.78 2.00 7.12
C GLY A 19 -2.40 2.25 7.72
N THR A 20 -2.30 3.01 8.82
CA THR A 20 -1.09 3.00 9.64
C THR A 20 -0.87 1.59 10.20
N THR A 21 0.27 0.99 9.90
CA THR A 21 0.64 -0.37 10.33
C THR A 21 1.11 -0.41 11.79
N GLY A 22 1.41 0.75 12.37
CA GLY A 22 1.96 0.89 13.72
C GLY A 22 3.48 0.67 13.77
N VAL A 23 4.11 0.38 12.63
CA VAL A 23 5.56 0.28 12.48
C VAL A 23 6.03 1.51 11.72
N ALA A 24 6.71 2.42 12.41
CA ALA A 24 7.10 3.72 11.88
C ALA A 24 7.86 3.64 10.54
N GLU A 25 8.71 2.62 10.36
CA GLU A 25 9.44 2.42 9.12
C GLU A 25 8.53 2.01 7.96
N VAL A 26 7.55 1.14 8.21
CA VAL A 26 6.57 0.70 7.21
C VAL A 26 5.63 1.86 6.85
N ASP A 27 5.20 2.62 7.85
CA ASP A 27 4.33 3.79 7.66
C ASP A 27 5.04 4.87 6.83
N ALA A 28 6.33 5.09 7.04
CA ALA A 28 7.14 6.00 6.22
C ALA A 28 7.27 5.53 4.76
N VAL A 29 7.34 4.21 4.53
CA VAL A 29 7.34 3.65 3.17
C VAL A 29 5.98 3.86 2.51
N LEU A 30 4.88 3.58 3.21
CA LEU A 30 3.52 3.81 2.68
C LEU A 30 3.26 5.27 2.37
N ALA A 31 3.67 6.20 3.25
CA ALA A 31 3.58 7.64 3.01
C ALA A 31 4.36 8.09 1.78
N SER A 32 5.45 7.40 1.42
CA SER A 32 6.20 7.72 0.20
C SER A 32 5.46 7.38 -1.11
N LEU A 33 4.37 6.60 -1.02
CA LEU A 33 3.53 6.21 -2.16
C LEU A 33 2.31 7.12 -2.35
N ASP A 34 1.99 7.98 -1.38
CA ASP A 34 0.75 8.81 -1.33
C ASP A 34 0.64 9.85 -2.47
N GLY A 35 1.70 10.09 -3.23
CA GLY A 35 1.72 10.99 -4.41
C GLY A 35 2.04 10.28 -5.72
N LEU A 36 2.03 8.95 -5.74
CA LEU A 36 2.47 8.19 -6.91
C LEU A 36 1.53 8.38 -8.11
N ALA A 37 0.24 8.54 -7.86
CA ALA A 37 -0.77 8.74 -8.89
C ALA A 37 -0.55 10.03 -9.72
N ASP A 38 0.09 11.05 -9.13
CA ASP A 38 0.42 12.31 -9.79
C ASP A 38 1.71 12.24 -10.63
N LEU A 39 2.51 11.16 -10.49
CA LEU A 39 3.73 10.96 -11.25
C LEU A 39 3.44 10.27 -12.61
N PRO A 40 4.26 10.52 -13.64
CA PRO A 40 4.23 9.72 -14.87
C PRO A 40 4.41 8.24 -14.56
N VAL A 41 3.65 7.36 -15.25
CA VAL A 41 3.70 5.90 -15.04
C VAL A 41 5.12 5.32 -15.19
N ALA A 42 5.96 5.93 -16.04
CA ALA A 42 7.36 5.53 -16.20
C ALA A 42 8.18 5.69 -14.90
N GLU A 43 7.85 6.65 -14.05
CA GLU A 43 8.50 6.91 -12.75
C GLU A 43 7.99 5.95 -11.67
N HIS A 44 6.82 5.33 -11.85
CA HIS A 44 6.19 4.50 -10.83
C HIS A 44 7.07 3.30 -10.45
N VAL A 45 7.71 2.68 -11.45
CA VAL A 45 8.58 1.53 -11.24
C VAL A 45 9.74 1.87 -10.31
N ALA A 46 10.41 3.01 -10.53
CA ALA A 46 11.53 3.44 -9.70
C ALA A 46 11.09 3.72 -8.25
N VAL A 47 9.92 4.36 -8.06
CA VAL A 47 9.37 4.61 -6.72
C VAL A 47 8.99 3.29 -6.03
N PHE A 48 8.35 2.37 -6.73
CA PHE A 48 8.00 1.06 -6.18
C PHE A 48 9.23 0.23 -5.81
N GLU A 49 10.26 0.20 -6.66
CA GLU A 49 11.51 -0.51 -6.35
C GLU A 49 12.20 0.06 -5.11
N GLN A 50 12.25 1.39 -4.99
CA GLN A 50 12.80 2.05 -3.81
C GLN A 50 11.99 1.73 -2.54
N ALA A 51 10.65 1.77 -2.62
CA ALA A 51 9.77 1.41 -1.52
C ALA A 51 9.97 -0.06 -1.10
N HIS A 52 10.09 -0.97 -2.06
CA HIS A 52 10.28 -2.40 -1.81
C HIS A 52 11.61 -2.68 -1.13
N GLU A 53 12.69 -2.03 -1.56
CA GLU A 53 14.01 -2.15 -0.94
C GLU A 53 14.01 -1.62 0.51
N ARG A 54 13.34 -0.50 0.77
CA ARG A 54 13.18 0.04 2.14
C ARG A 54 12.38 -0.90 3.03
N LEU A 55 11.25 -1.41 2.52
CA LEU A 55 10.42 -2.35 3.26
C LEU A 55 11.17 -3.64 3.59
N ARG A 56 11.93 -4.16 2.62
CA ARG A 56 12.78 -5.34 2.85
C ARG A 56 13.78 -5.11 3.98
N ARG A 57 14.46 -3.97 4.00
CA ARG A 57 15.41 -3.63 5.07
C ARG A 57 14.74 -3.50 6.43
N ALA A 58 13.57 -2.86 6.48
CA ALA A 58 12.80 -2.72 7.71
C ALA A 58 12.36 -4.09 8.27
N LEU A 59 12.00 -5.03 7.40
CA LEU A 59 11.57 -6.37 7.79
C LEU A 59 12.74 -7.34 8.09
N ASP A 60 13.90 -7.13 7.46
CA ASP A 60 15.10 -7.96 7.65
C ASP A 60 15.93 -7.51 8.86
N ALA A 61 15.70 -6.30 9.37
CA ALA A 61 16.24 -5.87 10.65
C ALA A 61 15.71 -6.83 11.74
N PRO A 62 16.60 -7.44 12.56
CA PRO A 62 16.15 -8.34 13.62
C PRO A 62 15.19 -7.56 14.50
N SER A 63 13.94 -8.04 14.57
CA SER A 63 12.95 -7.52 15.50
C SER A 63 13.50 -7.77 16.90
N GLY A 64 14.14 -6.74 17.48
CA GLY A 64 14.82 -6.81 18.77
C GLY A 64 13.87 -7.11 19.91
#